data_AF-E4XXX1-F1
#
_entry.id   AF-E4XXX1-F1
#
_cell.length_a   1.000
_cell.length_b   1.000
_cell.length_c   1.000
_cell.angle_alpha   90.00
_cell.angle_beta   90.00
_cell.angle_gamma   90.00
#
_symmetry.space_group_name_H-M   'P 1'
#
loop_
_entity.id
_entity.type
_entity.pdbx_description
1 polymer ?
#
loop_
_entity_poly.entity_id
_entity_poly.type
_entity_poly.pdbx_seq_one_letter_code
_entity_poly.pdbx_strand_id
1 'polypeptide(L)'
;MKESTDICFKNETDIDNYRKEFLTNLANFECEVNTAQTQAAMAYDLQSMKQQQEIVKEEMGVELIERYREIEVEELEILRQEKTLTHTTRLPADAEAFRIRCEADANKSVIVKEAAGNAEKIRLVGKAEASVIEAIGNAEANQMLMKASAYREYGQAATTRLVLDSLPKIAKAIAMPLEKIGDMTIVGSGDSRSSKLTSEATALLAELPQTIKTVTGYDITGLVGQIPGAVLAKKMLDRKE
;
A
#
# COMPACT_ATOMS: atom_id res chain seq x y z
N MET A 1 -61.54 -42.78 -122.95
CA MET A 1 -61.91 -42.50 -121.55
C MET A 1 -60.71 -42.38 -120.61
N LYS A 2 -59.65 -43.20 -120.71
CA LYS A 2 -58.47 -43.14 -119.80
C LYS A 2 -57.63 -41.84 -119.88
N GLU A 3 -57.41 -41.26 -121.06
CA GLU A 3 -56.61 -40.01 -121.18
C GLU A 3 -57.32 -38.77 -120.62
N SER A 4 -58.64 -38.70 -120.73
CA SER A 4 -59.42 -37.57 -120.18
C SER A 4 -59.47 -37.59 -118.65
N THR A 5 -59.48 -38.78 -118.05
CA THR A 5 -59.41 -38.92 -116.59
C THR A 5 -58.02 -38.56 -116.08
N ASP A 6 -56.95 -38.94 -116.78
CA ASP A 6 -55.57 -38.59 -116.38
C ASP A 6 -55.28 -37.09 -116.46
N ILE A 7 -55.86 -36.38 -117.44
CA ILE A 7 -55.77 -34.91 -117.54
C ILE A 7 -56.55 -34.23 -116.40
N CYS A 8 -57.74 -34.76 -116.06
CA CYS A 8 -58.53 -34.26 -114.93
C CYS A 8 -57.76 -34.40 -113.61
N PHE A 9 -57.14 -35.57 -113.36
CA PHE A 9 -56.33 -35.81 -112.17
C PHE A 9 -55.06 -34.94 -112.11
N LYS A 10 -54.40 -34.69 -113.25
CA LYS A 10 -53.24 -33.77 -113.32
C LYS A 10 -53.63 -32.34 -112.99
N ASN A 11 -54.71 -31.83 -113.59
CA ASN A 11 -55.20 -30.49 -113.31
C ASN A 11 -55.63 -30.33 -111.85
N GLU A 12 -56.27 -31.34 -111.27
CA GLU A 12 -56.66 -31.33 -109.85
C GLU A 12 -55.43 -31.37 -108.93
N THR A 13 -54.42 -32.17 -109.27
CA THR A 13 -53.12 -32.19 -108.55
C THR A 13 -52.39 -30.85 -108.65
N ASP A 14 -52.41 -30.21 -109.82
CA ASP A 14 -51.79 -28.89 -110.02
C ASP A 14 -52.53 -27.80 -109.24
N ILE A 15 -53.87 -27.82 -109.24
CA ILE A 15 -54.69 -26.89 -108.45
C ILE A 15 -54.37 -27.03 -106.96
N ASP A 16 -54.23 -28.25 -106.46
CA ASP A 16 -53.89 -28.48 -105.05
C ASP A 16 -52.44 -28.13 -104.72
N ASN A 17 -51.50 -28.34 -105.65
CA ASN A 17 -50.12 -27.86 -105.50
C ASN A 17 -50.07 -26.33 -105.43
N TYR A 18 -50.75 -25.61 -106.33
CA TYR A 18 -50.82 -24.15 -106.28
C TYR A 18 -51.50 -23.63 -105.01
N ARG A 19 -52.56 -24.31 -104.54
CA ARG A 19 -53.20 -23.96 -103.26
C ARG A 19 -52.26 -24.16 -102.09
N LYS A 20 -51.53 -25.28 -102.05
CA LYS A 20 -50.54 -25.57 -101.02
C LYS A 20 -49.39 -24.57 -101.05
N GLU A 21 -48.86 -24.25 -102.22
CA GLU A 21 -47.80 -23.23 -102.39
C GLU A 21 -48.28 -21.84 -101.97
N PHE A 22 -49.50 -21.45 -102.37
CA PHE A 22 -50.10 -20.18 -101.96
C PHE A 22 -50.25 -20.09 -100.44
N LEU A 23 -50.81 -21.12 -99.80
CA LEU A 23 -50.94 -21.17 -98.34
C LEU A 23 -49.58 -21.15 -97.64
N THR A 24 -48.59 -21.86 -98.18
CA THR A 24 -47.22 -21.86 -97.65
C THR A 24 -46.60 -20.46 -97.74
N ASN A 25 -46.75 -19.78 -98.88
CA ASN A 25 -46.24 -18.43 -99.06
C ASN A 25 -46.96 -17.41 -98.18
N LEU A 26 -48.29 -17.51 -98.04
CA LEU A 26 -49.05 -16.68 -97.13
C LEU A 26 -48.58 -16.84 -95.68
N ALA A 27 -48.40 -18.09 -95.21
CA ALA A 27 -47.88 -18.37 -93.88
C ALA A 27 -46.45 -17.85 -93.69
N ASN A 28 -45.59 -17.93 -94.72
CA ASN A 28 -44.25 -17.35 -94.69
C ASN A 28 -44.30 -15.83 -94.55
N PHE A 29 -45.16 -15.14 -95.31
CA PHE A 29 -45.32 -13.69 -95.19
C PHE A 29 -45.89 -13.27 -93.85
N GLU A 30 -46.87 -13.99 -93.30
CA GLU A 30 -47.40 -13.72 -91.96
C GLU A 30 -46.31 -13.93 -90.89
N CYS A 31 -45.48 -14.97 -91.02
CA CYS A 31 -44.33 -15.20 -90.16
C CYS A 31 -43.30 -14.05 -90.25
N GLU A 32 -42.98 -13.60 -91.47
CA GLU A 32 -42.06 -12.47 -91.70
C GLU A 32 -42.61 -11.16 -91.12
N VAL A 33 -43.91 -10.87 -91.31
CA VAL A 33 -44.55 -9.69 -90.74
C VAL A 33 -44.54 -9.75 -89.21
N ASN A 34 -44.90 -10.89 -88.61
CA ASN A 34 -44.91 -11.04 -87.15
C ASN A 34 -43.50 -10.99 -86.55
N THR A 35 -42.50 -11.56 -87.22
CA THR A 35 -41.10 -11.47 -86.77
C THR A 35 -40.56 -10.06 -86.91
N ALA A 36 -40.85 -9.36 -88.01
CA ALA A 36 -40.50 -7.94 -88.17
C ALA A 36 -41.17 -7.06 -87.12
N GLN A 37 -42.46 -7.28 -86.83
CA GLN A 37 -43.18 -6.56 -85.77
C GLN A 37 -42.59 -6.84 -84.38
N THR A 38 -42.28 -8.11 -84.07
CA THR A 38 -41.67 -8.49 -82.79
C THR A 38 -40.27 -7.90 -82.64
N GLN A 39 -39.46 -7.92 -83.71
CA GLN A 39 -38.13 -7.30 -83.71
C GLN A 39 -38.21 -5.78 -83.54
N ALA A 40 -39.18 -5.11 -84.18
CA ALA A 40 -39.41 -3.69 -83.98
C ALA A 40 -39.81 -3.36 -82.53
N ALA A 41 -40.69 -4.16 -81.93
CA ALA A 41 -41.07 -4.02 -80.52
C ALA A 41 -39.87 -4.25 -79.58
N MET A 42 -39.10 -5.33 -79.78
CA MET A 42 -37.89 -5.61 -79.01
C MET A 42 -36.81 -4.53 -79.18
N ALA A 43 -36.66 -3.97 -80.38
CA ALA A 43 -35.73 -2.87 -80.63
C ALA A 43 -36.16 -1.60 -79.89
N TYR A 44 -37.45 -1.31 -79.86
CA TYR A 44 -38.01 -0.20 -79.07
C TYR A 44 -37.76 -0.40 -77.57
N ASP A 45 -38.09 -1.59 -77.04
CA ASP A 45 -37.89 -1.90 -75.63
C ASP A 45 -36.40 -1.84 -75.25
N LEU A 46 -35.52 -2.40 -76.08
CA LEU A 46 -34.07 -2.32 -75.88
C LEU A 46 -33.60 -0.87 -75.85
N GLN A 47 -34.09 -0.02 -76.76
CA GLN A 47 -33.73 1.39 -76.80
C GLN A 47 -34.22 2.13 -75.56
N SER A 48 -35.44 1.83 -75.09
CA SER A 48 -35.99 2.37 -73.84
C SER A 48 -35.14 1.97 -72.64
N MET A 49 -34.74 0.69 -72.53
CA MET A 49 -33.88 0.20 -71.45
C MET A 49 -32.49 0.83 -71.47
N LYS A 50 -31.89 1.01 -72.65
CA LYS A 50 -30.62 1.72 -72.80
C LYS A 50 -30.73 3.16 -72.31
N GLN A 51 -31.79 3.86 -72.71
CA GLN A 51 -32.02 5.23 -72.27
C GLN A 51 -32.21 5.29 -70.75
N GLN A 52 -32.97 4.37 -70.16
CA GLN A 52 -33.14 4.27 -68.71
C GLN A 52 -31.82 3.99 -68.00
N GLN A 53 -30.97 3.11 -68.54
CA GLN A 53 -29.65 2.81 -67.97
C GLN A 53 -28.74 4.05 -67.96
N GLU A 54 -28.72 4.82 -69.04
CA GLU A 54 -27.95 6.08 -69.09
C GLU A 54 -28.49 7.12 -68.10
N ILE A 55 -29.82 7.23 -67.95
CA ILE A 55 -30.42 8.11 -66.92
C ILE A 55 -29.98 7.69 -65.52
N VAL A 56 -30.10 6.41 -65.17
CA VAL A 56 -29.70 5.90 -63.85
C VAL A 56 -28.22 6.11 -63.60
N LYS A 57 -27.37 5.95 -64.62
CA LYS A 57 -25.92 6.18 -64.50
C LYS A 57 -25.60 7.64 -64.18
N GLU A 58 -26.30 8.58 -64.82
CA GLU A 58 -26.15 10.00 -64.54
C GLU A 58 -26.69 10.35 -63.14
N GLU A 59 -27.85 9.82 -62.76
CA GLU A 59 -28.44 9.97 -61.42
C GLU A 59 -27.49 9.47 -60.33
N MET A 60 -26.88 8.30 -60.51
CA MET A 60 -25.85 7.77 -59.60
C MET A 60 -24.63 8.69 -59.50
N GLY A 61 -24.26 9.36 -60.60
CA GLY A 61 -23.17 10.34 -60.61
C GLY A 61 -23.50 11.57 -59.75
N VAL A 62 -24.74 12.06 -59.84
CA VAL A 62 -25.23 13.16 -58.99
C VAL A 62 -25.27 12.74 -57.53
N GLU A 63 -25.81 11.55 -57.22
CA GLU A 63 -25.88 11.01 -55.85
C GLU A 63 -24.48 10.88 -55.23
N LEU A 64 -23.50 10.39 -56.00
CA LEU A 64 -22.11 10.28 -55.53
C LEU A 64 -21.54 11.65 -55.12
N ILE A 65 -21.78 12.69 -55.93
CA ILE A 65 -21.31 14.06 -55.63
C ILE A 65 -21.98 14.59 -54.37
N GLU A 66 -23.28 14.36 -54.20
CA GLU A 66 -24.00 14.75 -52.98
C GLU A 66 -23.43 14.04 -51.76
N ARG A 67 -23.20 12.73 -51.84
CA ARG A 67 -22.58 11.96 -50.75
C ARG A 67 -21.18 12.45 -50.40
N TYR A 68 -20.35 12.78 -51.39
CA TYR A 68 -19.04 13.36 -51.09
C TYR A 68 -19.14 14.72 -50.39
N ARG A 69 -20.10 15.56 -50.78
CA ARG A 69 -20.35 16.85 -50.11
C ARG A 69 -20.87 16.66 -48.69
N GLU A 70 -21.74 15.67 -48.45
CA GLU A 70 -22.20 15.32 -47.11
C GLU A 70 -21.03 14.89 -46.22
N ILE A 71 -20.17 13.99 -46.71
CA ILE A 71 -18.98 13.54 -45.98
C ILE A 71 -18.06 14.72 -45.66
N GLU A 72 -17.82 15.63 -46.62
CA GLU A 72 -16.99 16.82 -46.39
C GLU A 72 -17.57 17.75 -45.31
N VAL A 73 -18.89 17.97 -45.33
CA VAL A 73 -19.58 18.77 -44.30
C VAL A 73 -19.47 18.09 -42.94
N GLU A 74 -19.69 16.77 -42.87
CA GLU A 74 -19.57 15.99 -41.64
C GLU A 74 -18.14 16.05 -41.07
N GLU A 75 -17.12 15.91 -41.90
CA GLU A 75 -15.71 16.02 -41.48
C GLU A 75 -15.41 17.41 -40.88
N LEU A 76 -15.91 18.47 -41.51
CA LEU A 76 -15.76 19.83 -41.01
C LEU A 76 -16.51 20.05 -39.69
N GLU A 77 -17.70 19.47 -39.54
CA GLU A 77 -18.46 19.51 -38.30
C GLU A 77 -17.75 18.76 -37.17
N ILE A 78 -17.21 17.57 -37.43
CA ILE A 78 -16.41 16.81 -36.47
C ILE A 78 -15.19 17.63 -36.04
N LEU A 79 -14.47 18.26 -36.98
CA LEU A 79 -13.32 19.09 -36.67
C LEU A 79 -13.70 20.31 -35.83
N ARG A 80 -14.83 20.96 -36.14
CA ARG A 80 -15.35 22.06 -35.34
C ARG A 80 -15.71 21.58 -33.93
N GLN A 81 -16.39 20.45 -33.81
CA GLN A 81 -16.78 19.85 -32.53
C GLN A 81 -15.55 19.48 -31.70
N GLU A 82 -14.55 18.84 -32.29
CA GLU A 82 -13.29 18.50 -31.62
C GLU A 82 -12.59 19.75 -31.08
N LYS A 83 -12.50 20.82 -31.89
CA LYS A 83 -11.94 22.09 -31.44
C LYS A 83 -12.74 22.67 -30.27
N THR A 84 -14.07 22.65 -30.35
CA THR A 84 -14.90 23.13 -29.24
C THR A 84 -14.69 22.31 -27.98
N LEU A 85 -14.70 20.98 -28.04
CA LEU A 85 -14.44 20.08 -26.91
C LEU A 85 -13.04 20.32 -26.34
N THR A 86 -12.04 20.50 -27.19
CA THR A 86 -10.68 20.76 -26.74
C THR A 86 -10.61 22.05 -25.93
N HIS A 87 -11.29 23.11 -26.37
CA HIS A 87 -11.34 24.37 -25.64
C HIS A 87 -12.24 24.34 -24.40
N THR A 88 -13.40 23.69 -24.46
CA THR A 88 -14.40 23.75 -23.38
C THR A 88 -14.16 22.74 -22.28
N THR A 89 -13.57 21.57 -22.59
CA THR A 89 -13.40 20.49 -21.60
C THR A 89 -11.94 20.12 -21.39
N ARG A 90 -11.17 19.86 -22.46
CA ARG A 90 -9.79 19.35 -22.30
C ARG A 90 -8.85 20.39 -21.72
N LEU A 91 -8.82 21.60 -22.29
CA LEU A 91 -7.95 22.67 -21.83
C LEU A 91 -8.18 23.10 -20.37
N PRO A 92 -9.44 23.30 -19.90
CA PRO A 92 -9.66 23.60 -18.48
C PRO A 92 -9.35 22.40 -17.59
N ALA A 93 -9.63 21.17 -18.01
CA ALA A 93 -9.26 19.97 -17.24
C ALA A 93 -7.73 19.84 -17.10
N ASP A 94 -6.97 20.11 -18.16
CA ASP A 94 -5.50 20.08 -18.13
C ASP A 94 -4.94 21.19 -17.24
N ALA A 95 -5.52 22.40 -17.31
CA ALA A 95 -5.14 23.52 -16.46
C ALA A 95 -5.43 23.22 -14.97
N GLU A 96 -6.57 22.62 -14.66
CA GLU A 96 -6.92 22.21 -13.30
C GLU A 96 -6.03 21.08 -12.80
N ALA A 97 -5.76 20.06 -13.63
CA ALA A 97 -4.85 18.97 -13.29
C ALA A 97 -3.42 19.46 -13.06
N PHE A 98 -2.97 20.48 -13.80
CA PHE A 98 -1.69 21.12 -13.56
C PHE A 98 -1.69 21.91 -12.24
N ARG A 99 -2.73 22.70 -11.98
CA ARG A 99 -2.89 23.44 -10.71
C ARG A 99 -2.84 22.52 -9.50
N ILE A 100 -3.62 21.43 -9.52
CA ILE A 100 -3.66 20.45 -8.41
C ILE A 100 -2.30 19.78 -8.22
N ARG A 101 -1.60 19.42 -9.31
CA ARG A 101 -0.25 18.84 -9.22
C ARG A 101 0.74 19.83 -8.60
N CYS A 102 0.75 21.08 -9.06
CA CYS A 102 1.62 22.11 -8.47
C CYS A 102 1.31 22.36 -6.99
N GLU A 103 0.04 22.38 -6.62
CA GLU A 103 -0.37 22.55 -5.22
C GLU A 103 0.04 21.35 -4.36
N ALA A 104 -0.16 20.12 -4.85
CA ALA A 104 0.27 18.91 -4.18
C ALA A 104 1.79 18.86 -4.00
N ASP A 105 2.56 19.23 -5.03
CA ASP A 105 4.02 19.30 -4.98
C ASP A 105 4.49 20.40 -4.02
N ALA A 106 3.83 21.56 -4.03
CA ALA A 106 4.10 22.64 -3.08
C ALA A 106 3.85 22.17 -1.64
N ASN A 107 2.70 21.58 -1.36
CA ASN A 107 2.35 21.06 -0.03
C ASN A 107 3.31 19.96 0.43
N LYS A 108 3.67 19.03 -0.46
CA LYS A 108 4.67 18.00 -0.18
C LYS A 108 6.02 18.64 0.18
N SER A 109 6.44 19.67 -0.56
CA SER A 109 7.70 20.37 -0.27
C SER A 109 7.68 21.09 1.08
N VAL A 110 6.54 21.67 1.47
CA VAL A 110 6.34 22.32 2.77
C VAL A 110 6.46 21.28 3.89
N ILE A 111 5.72 20.18 3.81
CA ILE A 111 5.74 19.11 4.81
C ILE A 111 7.14 18.51 4.96
N VAL A 112 7.84 18.25 3.86
CA VAL A 112 9.21 17.70 3.90
C VAL A 112 10.18 18.69 4.53
N LYS A 113 10.10 19.98 4.18
CA LYS A 113 10.97 21.00 4.76
C LYS A 113 10.69 21.22 6.24
N GLU A 114 9.42 21.21 6.64
CA GLU A 114 9.01 21.34 8.04
C GLU A 114 9.49 20.13 8.85
N ALA A 115 9.29 18.91 8.34
CA ALA A 115 9.77 17.69 8.97
C ALA A 115 11.30 17.68 9.09
N ALA A 116 12.03 18.10 8.04
CA ALA A 116 13.48 18.22 8.07
C ALA A 116 13.95 19.28 9.08
N GLY A 117 13.28 20.44 9.13
CA GLY A 117 13.57 21.49 10.10
C GLY A 117 13.33 21.03 11.55
N ASN A 118 12.23 20.31 11.79
CA ASN A 118 11.92 19.75 13.10
C ASN A 118 12.92 18.66 13.51
N ALA A 119 13.29 17.77 12.59
CA ALA A 119 14.32 16.76 12.84
C ALA A 119 15.67 17.39 13.18
N GLU A 120 16.08 18.41 12.44
CA GLU A 120 17.33 19.13 12.69
C GLU A 120 17.31 19.87 14.04
N LYS A 121 16.18 20.50 14.37
CA LYS A 121 15.97 21.12 15.69
C LYS A 121 16.15 20.10 16.81
N ILE A 122 15.51 18.94 16.73
CA ILE A 122 15.63 17.86 17.74
C ILE A 122 17.07 17.38 17.82
N ARG A 123 17.75 17.21 16.68
CA ARG A 123 19.16 16.80 16.63
C ARG A 123 20.08 17.80 17.32
N LEU A 124 19.89 19.10 17.08
CA LEU A 124 20.68 20.16 17.69
C LEU A 124 20.43 20.26 19.20
N VAL A 125 19.17 20.18 19.63
CA VAL A 125 18.79 20.18 21.05
C VAL A 125 19.37 18.94 21.75
N GLY A 126 19.17 17.74 21.19
CA GLY A 126 19.73 16.52 21.75
C GLY A 126 21.25 16.51 21.81
N LYS A 127 21.93 17.10 20.82
CA LYS A 127 23.39 17.28 20.85
C LYS A 127 23.84 18.26 21.94
N ALA A 128 23.11 19.37 22.10
CA ALA A 128 23.39 20.33 23.16
C ALA A 128 23.19 19.72 24.55
N GLU A 129 22.09 19.00 24.77
CA GLU A 129 21.80 18.29 26.02
C GLU A 129 22.85 17.21 26.32
N ALA A 130 23.21 16.40 25.32
CA ALA A 130 24.27 15.40 25.46
C ALA A 130 25.61 16.05 25.86
N SER A 131 25.98 17.17 25.22
CA SER A 131 27.20 17.90 25.57
C SER A 131 27.17 18.49 26.98
N VAL A 132 26.01 18.94 27.46
CA VAL A 132 25.84 19.42 28.83
C VAL A 132 25.98 18.27 29.83
N ILE A 133 25.33 17.13 29.57
CA ILE A 133 25.42 15.94 30.44
C ILE A 133 26.86 15.40 30.46
N GLU A 134 27.54 15.36 29.32
CA GLU A 134 28.95 14.96 29.24
C GLU A 134 29.85 15.90 30.04
N ALA A 135 29.63 17.22 29.94
CA ALA A 135 30.40 18.20 30.72
C ALA A 135 30.15 18.05 32.23
N ILE A 136 28.89 17.84 32.65
CA ILE A 136 28.55 17.58 34.05
C ILE A 136 29.17 16.27 34.53
N GLY A 137 29.04 15.17 33.78
CA GLY A 137 29.60 13.87 34.12
C GLY A 137 31.13 13.91 34.23
N ASN A 138 31.81 14.64 33.34
CA ASN A 138 33.24 14.88 33.43
C ASN A 138 33.62 15.73 34.64
N ALA A 139 32.84 16.77 34.95
CA ALA A 139 33.06 17.60 36.13
C ALA A 139 32.90 16.79 37.43
N GLU A 140 31.85 15.96 37.53
CA GLU A 140 31.61 15.07 38.66
C GLU A 140 32.69 14.00 38.79
N ALA A 141 33.10 13.38 37.68
CA ALA A 141 34.20 12.41 37.66
C ALA A 141 35.51 13.04 38.13
N ASN A 142 35.84 14.23 37.63
CA ASN A 142 37.01 14.99 38.08
C ASN A 142 36.92 15.38 39.55
N GLN A 143 35.74 15.80 40.03
CA GLN A 143 35.52 16.13 41.42
C GLN A 143 35.68 14.90 42.33
N MET A 144 35.18 13.73 41.91
CA MET A 144 35.38 12.46 42.61
C MET A 144 36.84 12.06 42.64
N LEU A 145 37.56 12.20 41.53
CA LEU A 145 39.00 11.92 41.46
C LEU A 145 39.79 12.84 42.39
N MET A 146 39.48 14.14 42.40
CA MET A 146 40.09 15.11 43.32
C MET A 146 39.77 14.80 44.79
N LYS A 147 38.55 14.39 45.11
CA LYS A 147 38.21 13.93 46.46
C LYS A 147 38.99 12.67 46.82
N ALA A 148 39.09 11.70 45.91
CA ALA A 148 39.83 10.46 46.12
C ALA A 148 41.35 10.70 46.27
N SER A 149 41.93 11.62 45.50
CA SER A 149 43.33 12.03 45.65
C SER A 149 43.56 12.80 46.93
N ALA A 150 42.66 13.73 47.28
CA ALA A 150 42.70 14.42 48.56
C ALA A 150 42.62 13.43 49.72
N TYR A 151 41.71 12.45 49.70
CA TYR A 151 41.64 11.40 50.72
C TYR A 151 42.87 10.50 50.78
N ARG A 152 43.62 10.33 49.67
CA ARG A 152 44.92 9.65 49.69
C ARG A 152 46.01 10.49 50.33
N GLU A 153 46.03 11.80 50.07
CA GLU A 153 47.00 12.75 50.65
C GLU A 153 46.70 13.06 52.12
N TYR A 154 45.43 13.07 52.50
CA TYR A 154 44.94 12.99 53.88
C TYR A 154 45.30 11.60 54.42
N GLY A 155 46.57 11.40 54.79
CA GLY A 155 47.10 10.14 55.32
C GLY A 155 46.38 9.64 56.57
N GLN A 156 46.90 8.59 57.20
CA GLN A 156 46.23 7.85 58.29
C GLN A 156 45.63 8.72 59.41
N ALA A 157 46.16 9.92 59.69
CA ALA A 157 45.63 10.83 60.70
C ALA A 157 44.23 11.41 60.39
N ALA A 158 43.89 11.65 59.12
CA ALA A 158 42.61 12.25 58.74
C ALA A 158 41.47 11.23 58.69
N THR A 159 41.76 9.98 58.32
CA THR A 159 40.80 8.88 58.44
C THR A 159 40.49 8.58 59.89
N THR A 160 41.47 8.69 60.80
CA THR A 160 41.21 8.61 62.25
C THR A 160 40.29 9.73 62.73
N ARG A 161 40.50 10.98 62.28
CA ARG A 161 39.61 12.12 62.62
C ARG A 161 38.17 11.90 62.12
N LEU A 162 38.00 11.43 60.88
CA LEU A 162 36.69 11.15 60.29
C LEU A 162 35.95 10.02 61.03
N VAL A 163 36.67 8.95 61.39
CA VAL A 163 36.11 7.86 62.20
C VAL A 163 35.68 8.41 63.56
N LEU A 164 36.51 9.23 64.22
CA LEU A 164 36.18 9.85 65.51
C LEU A 164 34.97 10.79 65.45
N ASP A 165 34.74 11.49 64.33
CA ASP A 165 33.57 12.36 64.13
C ASP A 165 32.30 11.58 63.73
N SER A 166 32.44 10.40 63.11
CA SER A 166 31.33 9.49 62.80
C SER A 166 30.92 8.61 63.98
N LEU A 167 31.84 8.40 64.93
CA LEU A 167 31.64 7.59 66.14
C LEU A 167 30.43 8.02 66.98
N PRO A 168 30.18 9.32 67.23
CA PRO A 168 29.04 9.79 68.02
C PRO A 168 27.70 9.49 67.34
N LYS A 169 27.65 9.47 66.01
CA LYS A 169 26.41 9.15 65.27
C LYS A 169 26.08 7.66 65.37
N ILE A 170 27.10 6.82 65.26
CA ILE A 170 26.97 5.36 65.47
C ILE A 170 26.62 5.08 66.93
N ALA A 171 27.32 5.72 67.88
CA ALA A 171 27.02 5.61 69.31
C ALA A 171 25.59 6.06 69.62
N LYS A 172 25.08 7.15 69.00
CA LYS A 172 23.68 7.59 69.15
C LYS A 172 22.69 6.59 68.54
N ALA A 173 23.02 5.98 67.40
CA ALA A 173 22.18 4.95 66.79
C ALA A 173 22.08 3.67 67.63
N ILE A 174 23.19 3.28 68.29
CA ILE A 174 23.26 2.13 69.19
C ILE A 174 22.66 2.47 70.57
N ALA A 175 22.77 3.71 71.03
CA ALA A 175 22.23 4.17 72.31
C ALA A 175 20.72 4.44 72.25
N MET A 176 20.14 4.81 71.11
CA MET A 176 18.69 5.06 70.97
C MET A 176 17.81 3.87 71.45
N PRO A 177 18.12 2.60 71.14
CA PRO A 177 17.42 1.44 71.70
C PRO A 177 17.66 1.21 73.20
N LEU A 178 18.86 1.51 73.70
CA LEU A 178 19.25 1.32 75.10
C LEU A 178 18.68 2.41 76.02
N GLU A 179 18.58 3.65 75.55
CA GLU A 179 17.97 4.78 76.26
C GLU A 179 16.47 4.59 76.47
N LYS A 180 15.78 3.87 75.57
CA LYS A 180 14.37 3.47 75.75
C LYS A 180 14.16 2.38 76.82
N ILE A 181 15.21 1.72 77.29
CA ILE A 181 15.15 0.73 78.37
C ILE A 181 15.76 1.38 79.63
N GLY A 182 15.00 2.27 80.27
CA GLY A 182 15.49 3.14 81.36
C GLY A 182 15.72 2.47 82.72
N ASP A 183 15.20 1.26 82.95
CA ASP A 183 15.48 0.45 84.14
C ASP A 183 15.00 -0.99 83.90
N MET A 184 15.93 -1.92 83.65
CA MET A 184 15.62 -3.35 83.70
C MET A 184 15.95 -3.85 85.11
N THR A 185 14.99 -3.79 86.02
CA THR A 185 15.07 -4.55 87.27
C THR A 185 14.85 -6.02 86.96
N ILE A 186 15.94 -6.80 86.96
CA ILE A 186 15.86 -8.26 87.00
C ILE A 186 15.24 -8.64 88.34
N VAL A 187 13.94 -8.90 88.36
CA VAL A 187 13.26 -9.51 89.52
C VAL A 187 13.66 -10.99 89.56
N GLY A 188 14.75 -11.26 90.27
CA GLY A 188 15.10 -12.58 90.73
C GLY A 188 14.34 -12.90 92.01
N SER A 189 13.16 -13.51 91.88
CA SER A 189 12.54 -14.32 92.94
C SER A 189 12.34 -15.72 92.37
N GLY A 190 13.02 -16.70 92.97
CA GLY A 190 13.24 -18.02 92.41
C GLY A 190 11.99 -18.77 91.97
N ASP A 191 12.00 -19.28 90.74
CA ASP A 191 12.05 -20.72 90.43
C ASP A 191 12.04 -20.92 88.90
N SER A 192 13.06 -21.60 88.38
CA SER A 192 13.09 -22.40 87.15
C SER A 192 12.28 -21.96 85.90
N ARG A 193 12.93 -21.29 84.92
CA ARG A 193 12.97 -21.64 83.46
C ARG A 193 13.42 -20.48 82.56
N SER A 194 14.72 -20.18 82.62
CA SER A 194 15.49 -19.39 81.63
C SER A 194 15.40 -19.90 80.17
N SER A 195 14.70 -20.99 79.90
CA SER A 195 14.60 -21.62 78.58
C SER A 195 13.43 -21.11 77.72
N LYS A 196 12.56 -20.22 78.21
CA LYS A 196 11.47 -19.61 77.40
C LYS A 196 11.84 -18.27 76.75
N LEU A 197 12.61 -17.41 77.43
CA LEU A 197 13.06 -16.13 76.86
C LEU A 197 14.08 -16.33 75.73
N THR A 198 14.99 -17.30 75.87
CA THR A 198 15.96 -17.61 74.82
C THR A 198 15.29 -18.29 73.62
N SER A 199 14.24 -19.09 73.84
CA SER A 199 13.49 -19.72 72.74
C SER A 199 12.60 -18.73 71.99
N GLU A 200 11.98 -17.75 72.68
CA GLU A 200 11.18 -16.69 72.02
C GLU A 200 12.05 -15.71 71.23
N ALA A 201 13.22 -15.33 71.75
CA ALA A 201 14.17 -14.51 71.00
C ALA A 201 14.77 -15.26 69.80
N THR A 202 15.04 -16.57 69.95
CA THR A 202 15.54 -17.41 68.84
C THR A 202 14.44 -17.65 67.79
N ALA A 203 13.17 -17.76 68.19
CA ALA A 203 12.05 -17.87 67.27
C ALA A 203 11.83 -16.57 66.46
N LEU A 204 11.89 -15.41 67.11
CA LEU A 204 11.79 -14.11 66.43
C LEU A 204 12.97 -13.86 65.47
N LEU A 205 14.19 -14.26 65.84
CA LEU A 205 15.36 -14.18 64.96
C LEU A 205 15.28 -15.16 63.77
N ALA A 206 14.63 -16.31 63.94
CA ALA A 206 14.42 -17.28 62.86
C ALA A 206 13.30 -16.89 61.88
N GLU A 207 12.36 -16.03 62.29
CA GLU A 207 11.22 -15.60 61.47
C GLU A 207 11.51 -14.33 60.64
N LEU A 208 12.47 -13.50 61.07
CA LEU A 208 12.90 -12.29 60.36
C LEU A 208 13.39 -12.53 58.92
N PRO A 209 14.15 -13.60 58.60
CA PRO A 209 14.57 -13.86 57.21
C PRO A 209 13.40 -14.18 56.29
N GLN A 210 12.37 -14.88 56.79
CA GLN A 210 11.22 -15.29 55.99
C GLN A 210 10.25 -14.13 55.72
N THR A 211 10.10 -13.20 56.66
CA THR A 211 9.24 -12.01 56.50
C THR A 211 9.87 -10.95 55.60
N ILE A 212 11.20 -10.79 55.60
CA ILE A 212 11.89 -9.90 54.64
C ILE A 212 11.79 -10.46 53.22
N LYS A 213 11.87 -11.78 53.06
CA LYS A 213 11.80 -12.46 51.76
C LYS A 213 10.42 -12.33 51.10
N THR A 214 9.34 -12.40 51.87
CA THR A 214 7.98 -12.27 51.34
C THR A 214 7.57 -10.82 51.02
N VAL A 215 8.11 -9.84 51.74
CA VAL A 215 7.77 -8.41 51.52
C VAL A 215 8.64 -7.77 50.44
N THR A 216 9.88 -8.24 50.25
CA THR A 216 10.82 -7.58 49.30
C THR A 216 11.21 -8.45 48.11
N GLY A 217 10.89 -9.75 48.09
CA GLY A 217 11.21 -10.66 46.98
C GLY A 217 12.70 -10.94 46.77
N TYR A 218 13.59 -10.38 47.60
CA TYR A 218 15.04 -10.56 47.52
C TYR A 218 15.56 -11.47 48.64
N ASP A 219 16.36 -12.48 48.26
CA ASP A 219 16.89 -13.52 49.13
C ASP A 219 18.27 -13.11 49.70
N ILE A 220 18.26 -12.32 50.78
CA ILE A 220 19.49 -11.86 51.47
C ILE A 220 20.30 -13.00 52.14
N THR A 221 19.74 -14.22 52.21
CA THR A 221 20.45 -15.42 52.69
C THR A 221 21.68 -15.75 51.82
N GLY A 222 21.66 -15.38 50.53
CA GLY A 222 22.81 -15.54 49.62
C GLY A 222 23.92 -14.51 49.83
N LEU A 223 23.59 -13.31 50.33
CA LEU A 223 24.54 -12.21 50.52
C LEU A 223 25.27 -12.26 51.87
N VAL A 224 24.64 -12.83 52.91
CA VAL A 224 25.30 -13.07 54.21
C VAL A 224 26.30 -14.25 54.13
N GLY A 225 26.13 -15.17 53.17
CA GLY A 225 27.10 -16.23 52.89
C GLY A 225 28.41 -15.77 52.23
N GLN A 226 28.49 -14.51 51.76
CA GLN A 226 29.69 -13.94 51.14
C GLN A 226 30.45 -12.94 52.03
N ILE A 227 30.09 -12.82 53.31
CA ILE A 227 30.87 -12.05 54.29
C ILE A 227 32.08 -12.90 54.77
N PRO A 228 33.31 -12.36 54.74
CA PRO A 228 34.56 -13.12 54.76
C PRO A 228 34.91 -13.62 56.18
N GLY A 229 34.24 -14.69 56.62
CA GLY A 229 34.54 -15.36 57.89
C GLY A 229 34.17 -16.85 57.93
N ALA A 230 33.10 -17.26 57.22
CA ALA A 230 32.66 -18.67 57.19
C ALA A 230 33.37 -19.54 56.12
N VAL A 231 34.09 -18.94 55.17
CA VAL A 231 34.86 -19.67 54.14
C VAL A 231 36.08 -20.40 54.74
N LEU A 232 36.56 -19.97 55.92
CA LEU A 232 37.66 -20.65 56.63
C LEU A 232 37.21 -21.93 57.33
N ALA A 233 35.93 -22.06 57.70
CA ALA A 233 35.40 -23.28 58.32
C ALA A 233 35.14 -24.40 57.29
N LYS A 234 34.74 -24.06 56.05
CA LYS A 234 34.50 -25.06 54.99
C LYS A 234 35.79 -25.65 54.42
N LYS A 235 36.90 -24.89 54.41
CA LYS A 235 38.21 -25.35 53.90
C LYS A 235 38.95 -26.30 54.84
N MET A 236 38.54 -26.41 56.10
CA MET A 236 39.12 -27.31 57.11
C MET A 236 38.43 -28.68 57.17
N LEU A 237 37.23 -28.83 56.60
CA LEU A 237 36.45 -30.07 56.66
C LEU A 237 36.60 -30.96 55.40
N ASP A 238 36.92 -30.37 54.23
CA ASP A 238 37.14 -31.11 52.97
C ASP A 238 38.60 -31.58 52.75
N ARG A 239 39.41 -31.72 53.81
CA ARG A 239 40.78 -32.28 53.71
C ARG A 239 40.97 -33.59 54.47
N LYS A 240 39.87 -34.27 54.82
CA LYS A 240 39.89 -35.57 55.50
C LYS A 240 38.85 -36.52 54.92
N GLU A 241 38.80 -36.61 53.60
CA GLU A 241 38.44 -37.83 52.85
C GLU A 241 39.48 -38.00 51.73
#